data_AF-Q0ZH67-F1
#
_entry.id   AF-Q0ZH67-F1
#
_cell.length_a   1.000
_cell.length_b   1.000
_cell.length_c   1.000
_cell.angle_alpha   90.00
_cell.angle_beta   90.00
_cell.angle_gamma   90.00
#
_symmetry.space_group_name_H-M   'P 1'
#
loop_
_entity.id
_entity.type
_entity.pdbx_description
1 polymer ?
#
loop_
_entity_poly.entity_id
_entity_poly.type
_entity_poly.pdbx_seq_one_letter_code
_entity_poly.pdbx_strand_id
1 'polypeptide(L)' 'YFQEPAWNGVELMNGLKHVRPGGGFVPNFPLAKKTDVNGQDEHAMYKYLKSMCPSVERRVYTPILYSPVYTEDVK' A
#
# COMPACT_ATOMS: atom_id res chain seq x y z
N TYR A 1 20.21 -8.73 0.87
CA TYR A 1 19.40 -7.76 1.62
C TYR A 1 18.92 -6.70 0.65
N PHE A 2 17.68 -6.76 0.21
CA PHE A 2 17.07 -5.69 -0.59
C PHE A 2 16.23 -4.83 0.34
N GLN A 3 16.55 -3.55 0.40
CA GLN A 3 15.77 -2.56 1.13
C GLN A 3 14.72 -1.97 0.20
N GLU A 4 13.47 -1.93 0.64
CA GLU A 4 12.46 -1.20 -0.11
C GLU A 4 12.60 0.33 0.08
N PRO A 5 12.44 1.13 -0.98
CA PRO A 5 12.69 2.59 -0.96
C PRO A 5 11.79 3.42 -0.03
N ALA A 6 10.84 2.81 0.68
CA ALA A 6 9.91 3.52 1.55
C ALA A 6 10.14 3.25 3.04
N TRP A 7 11.19 2.52 3.41
CA TRP A 7 11.40 2.05 4.79
C TRP A 7 11.46 3.17 5.84
N ASN A 8 12.24 4.22 5.58
CA ASN A 8 12.42 5.36 6.50
C ASN A 8 11.83 6.69 5.95
N GLY A 9 11.09 6.63 4.85
CA GLY A 9 10.46 7.79 4.20
C GLY A 9 11.39 8.72 3.42
N VAL A 10 12.70 8.75 3.70
CA VAL A 10 13.65 9.65 3.00
C VAL A 10 13.73 9.31 1.52
N GLU A 11 13.91 8.03 1.21
CA GLU A 11 13.96 7.53 -0.16
C GLU A 11 12.62 7.72 -0.89
N LEU A 12 11.49 7.57 -0.19
CA LEU A 12 10.15 7.87 -0.73
C LEU A 12 10.04 9.35 -1.13
N MET A 13 10.42 10.27 -0.24
CA MET A 13 10.34 11.72 -0.50
C MET A 13 11.26 12.14 -1.66
N ASN A 14 12.46 11.56 -1.75
CA ASN A 14 13.35 11.79 -2.88
C ASN A 14 12.76 11.23 -4.18
N GLY A 15 12.14 10.05 -4.14
CA GLY A 15 11.43 9.46 -5.26
C GLY A 15 10.29 10.35 -5.78
N LEU A 16 9.46 10.88 -4.86
CA LEU A 16 8.38 11.80 -5.21
C LEU A 16 8.89 13.10 -5.83
N LYS A 17 9.97 13.66 -5.29
CA LYS A 17 10.53 14.95 -5.71
C LYS A 17 11.31 14.88 -7.02
N HIS A 18 12.07 13.81 -7.23
CA HIS A 18 13.06 13.73 -8.31
C HIS A 18 12.77 12.65 -9.36
N VAL A 19 11.95 11.63 -9.06
CA VAL A 19 11.72 10.49 -9.96
C VAL A 19 10.31 10.52 -10.53
N ARG A 20 9.29 10.32 -9.69
CA ARG A 20 7.88 10.34 -10.09
C ARG A 20 7.00 10.68 -8.87
N PRO A 21 6.15 11.72 -8.91
CA PRO A 21 5.87 12.61 -10.05
C PRO A 21 7.08 13.39 -10.59
N GLY A 22 8.10 13.64 -9.77
CA GLY A 22 9.28 14.41 -10.18
C GLY A 22 8.99 15.90 -10.26
N GLY A 23 9.83 16.66 -10.96
CA GLY A 23 9.61 18.10 -11.20
C GLY A 23 9.62 18.97 -9.94
N GLY A 24 10.22 18.50 -8.83
CA GLY A 24 10.21 19.21 -7.56
C GLY A 24 8.93 19.02 -6.75
N PHE A 25 8.08 18.04 -7.09
CA PHE A 25 6.85 17.74 -6.36
C PHE A 25 7.10 17.44 -4.88
N VAL A 26 6.30 18.09 -4.02
CA VAL A 26 6.26 17.84 -2.58
C VAL A 26 4.78 17.70 -2.18
N PRO A 27 4.37 16.58 -1.58
CA PRO A 27 3.01 16.42 -1.06
C PRO A 27 2.64 17.53 -0.07
N ASN A 28 1.43 18.07 -0.19
CA ASN A 28 0.87 19.06 0.75
C ASN A 28 -0.06 18.43 1.81
N PHE A 29 0.03 17.11 1.98
CA PHE A 29 -0.76 16.31 2.91
C PHE A 29 0.14 15.37 3.70
N PRO A 30 -0.27 14.94 4.91
CA PRO A 30 0.54 14.05 5.73
C PRO A 30 0.65 12.67 5.08
N LEU A 31 1.85 12.11 5.09
CA LEU A 31 2.10 10.72 4.74
C LEU A 31 2.17 9.87 6.00
N ALA A 32 1.50 8.71 5.98
CA ALA A 32 1.63 7.71 7.02
C ALA A 32 2.90 6.86 6.81
N LYS A 33 3.32 6.16 7.86
CA LYS A 33 4.38 5.14 7.76
C LYS A 33 3.92 4.01 6.83
N LYS A 34 4.86 3.41 6.09
CA LYS A 34 4.61 2.17 5.34
C LYS A 34 4.00 1.12 6.27
N THR A 35 2.91 0.51 5.82
CA THR A 35 2.18 -0.55 6.54
C THR A 35 1.56 -1.52 5.55
N ASP A 36 1.31 -2.75 5.99
CA ASP A 36 0.64 -3.75 5.18
C ASP A 36 -0.87 -3.50 5.19
N VAL A 37 -1.47 -3.53 4.01
CA VAL A 37 -2.90 -3.25 3.82
C VAL A 37 -3.73 -4.52 3.56
N ASN A 38 -3.05 -5.62 3.22
CA ASN A 38 -3.62 -6.94 2.95
C ASN A 38 -2.72 -8.02 3.58
N GLY A 39 -3.22 -9.25 3.59
CA GLY A 39 -2.49 -10.40 4.12
C GLY A 39 -2.57 -10.53 5.64
N GLN A 40 -1.81 -11.48 6.18
CA GLN A 40 -1.89 -11.89 7.58
C GLN A 40 -1.66 -10.75 8.57
N ASP A 41 -0.73 -9.85 8.25
CA ASP A 41 -0.27 -8.77 9.13
C ASP A 41 -0.87 -7.40 8.76
N GLU A 42 -1.99 -7.39 8.04
CA GLU A 42 -2.66 -6.15 7.65
C GLU A 42 -3.01 -5.24 8.84
N HIS A 43 -2.89 -3.94 8.62
CA HIS A 43 -3.21 -2.96 9.65
C HIS A 43 -4.71 -2.96 9.97
N ALA A 44 -5.06 -2.94 11.27
CA ALA A 44 -6.45 -3.05 11.74
C ALA A 44 -7.42 -2.03 11.12
N MET A 45 -6.94 -0.81 10.84
CA MET A 45 -7.71 0.21 10.13
C MET A 45 -8.14 -0.26 8.72
N TYR A 46 -7.22 -0.86 7.94
CA TYR A 46 -7.55 -1.36 6.60
C TYR A 46 -8.48 -2.57 6.67
N LYS A 47 -8.27 -3.48 7.63
CA LYS A 47 -9.19 -4.58 7.90
C LYS A 47 -10.63 -4.09 8.12
N TYR A 48 -10.78 -3.07 8.96
CA TYR A 48 -12.08 -2.46 9.22
C TYR A 48 -12.67 -1.82 7.95
N LEU A 49 -11.90 -1.00 7.23
CA LEU A 49 -12.38 -0.30 6.03
C LEU A 49 -12.77 -1.27 4.90
N LYS A 50 -12.01 -2.35 4.68
CA LYS A 50 -12.35 -3.38 3.68
C LYS A 50 -13.67 -4.08 3.99
N SER A 51 -13.97 -4.29 5.27
CA SER A 51 -15.24 -4.93 5.66
C SER A 51 -16.49 -4.08 5.33
N MET A 52 -16.33 -2.78 5.11
CA MET A 52 -17.43 -1.86 4.82
C MET A 52 -17.85 -1.86 3.34
N CYS A 53 -17.00 -2.34 2.43
CA CYS A 53 -17.26 -2.32 0.99
C CYS A 53 -17.05 -3.72 0.41
N PRO A 54 -18.11 -4.54 0.28
CA PRO A 54 -17.98 -5.87 -0.28
C PRO A 54 -17.57 -5.80 -1.75
N SER A 55 -16.69 -6.71 -2.16
CA SER A 55 -16.25 -6.79 -3.54
C SER A 55 -17.35 -7.35 -4.43
N VAL A 56 -17.49 -6.78 -5.64
CA VAL A 56 -18.36 -7.35 -6.67
C VAL A 56 -17.73 -8.59 -7.33
N GLU A 57 -16.43 -8.78 -7.15
CA GLU A 57 -15.72 -9.94 -7.66
C GLU A 57 -15.77 -11.09 -6.66
N ARG A 58 -15.98 -12.31 -7.17
CA ARG A 58 -15.94 -13.54 -6.35
C ARG A 58 -14.62 -14.29 -6.44
N ARG A 59 -13.72 -13.83 -7.32
CA ARG A 59 -12.48 -14.53 -7.64
C ARG A 59 -11.33 -13.54 -7.53
N VAL A 60 -10.19 -14.09 -7.17
CA VAL A 60 -8.95 -13.36 -7.04
C VAL A 60 -7.95 -13.96 -8.04
N TYR A 61 -7.28 -13.10 -8.82
CA TYR A 61 -6.35 -13.52 -9.88
C TYR A 61 -4.89 -13.47 -9.41
N THR A 62 -4.13 -14.51 -9.75
CA THR A 62 -2.72 -14.71 -9.35
C THR A 62 -1.75 -14.25 -10.44
N PRO A 63 -0.49 -13.89 -10.10
CA PRO A 63 0.21 -14.12 -8.83
C PRO A 63 -0.02 -13.03 -7.77
N ILE A 64 -0.09 -13.45 -6.51
CA ILE A 64 -0.25 -12.58 -5.33
C ILE A 64 0.87 -12.89 -4.35
N LEU A 65 1.46 -11.84 -3.77
CA LEU A 65 2.67 -11.90 -2.95
C LEU A 65 2.39 -11.98 -1.44
N TYR A 66 1.12 -12.10 -1.05
CA TYR A 66 0.66 -12.15 0.34
C TYR A 66 -0.41 -13.22 0.53
N SER A 67 -0.65 -13.61 1.79
CA SER A 67 -1.66 -14.58 2.21
C SER A 67 -2.13 -14.25 3.63
N PRO A 68 -3.40 -14.52 4.01
CA PRO A 68 -4.51 -14.94 3.14
C PRO A 68 -4.92 -13.84 2.15
N VAL A 69 -5.73 -14.21 1.17
CA VAL A 69 -6.22 -13.29 0.14
C VAL A 69 -7.75 -13.28 0.12
N TYR A 70 -8.31 -12.08 0.07
CA TYR A 70 -9.74 -11.83 0.06
C TYR A 70 -10.15 -11.02 -1.17
N THR A 71 -11.43 -11.12 -1.54
CA THR A 71 -11.98 -10.40 -2.69
C THR A 71 -12.04 -8.88 -2.48
N GLU A 72 -12.09 -8.46 -1.20
CA GLU A 72 -12.15 -7.09 -0.72
C GLU A 72 -10.76 -6.45 -0.55
N ASP A 73 -9.68 -7.20 -0.80
CA ASP A 73 -8.31 -6.70 -0.65
C ASP A 73 -8.03 -5.48 -1.54
N VAL A 74 -7.20 -4.57 -1.03
CA VAL A 74 -6.79 -3.35 -1.76
C VAL A 74 -5.98 -3.78 -2.99
N LYS A 75 -6.43 -3.35 -4.18
CA LYS A 75 -5.82 -3.66 -5.49
C LYS A 75 -4.86 -2.58 -5.96
#